data_AF-A0A7J4KKU9-F1
#
_entry.id   AF-A0A7J4KKU9-F1
#
_cell.length_a   1.000
_cell.length_b   1.000
_cell.length_c   1.000
_cell.angle_alpha   90.00
_cell.angle_beta   90.00
_cell.angle_gamma   90.00
#
_symmetry.space_group_name_H-M   'P 1'
#
loop_
_entity.id
_entity.type
_entity.pdbx_description
1 polymer ?
#
loop_
_entity_poly.entity_id
_entity_poly.type
_entity_poly.pdbx_seq_one_letter_code
_entity_poly.pdbx_strand_id
1 'polypeptide(L)' 'RDKKGYPRFSDSGKSVHRWKAEKKLGRELRPGEVVHHKNRKKTDYSDDNLHVFGSQRQHWRAHRRDGW' A
#
# COMPACT_ATOMS: atom_id res chain seq x y z
N ARG A 1 8.18 -8.91 9.40
CA ARG A 1 8.11 -8.06 8.18
C ARG A 1 8.39 -8.96 6.98
N ASP A 2 7.90 -8.62 5.78
CA ASP A 2 8.28 -9.35 4.56
C ASP A 2 9.68 -8.96 4.06
N LYS A 3 10.16 -9.63 3.00
CA LYS A 3 11.44 -9.34 2.34
C LYS A 3 11.59 -7.90 1.82
N LYS A 4 10.48 -7.16 1.67
CA LYS A 4 10.47 -5.74 1.29
C LYS A 4 10.37 -4.82 2.50
N GLY A 5 10.42 -5.35 3.71
CA GLY A 5 10.35 -4.60 4.97
C GLY A 5 8.94 -4.17 5.39
N TYR A 6 7.88 -4.66 4.74
CA TYR A 6 6.51 -4.33 5.14
C TYR A 6 6.06 -5.18 6.33
N PRO A 7 5.37 -4.59 7.32
CA PRO A 7 4.72 -5.35 8.38
C PRO A 7 3.66 -6.32 7.83
N ARG A 8 3.58 -7.48 8.48
CA ARG A 8 2.59 -8.52 8.25
C ARG A 8 1.94 -8.83 9.60
N PHE A 9 0.65 -9.17 9.60
CA PHE A 9 0.00 -9.65 10.82
C PHE A 9 0.66 -10.97 11.27
N SER A 10 0.87 -11.13 12.57
CA SER A 10 1.59 -12.28 13.14
C SER A 10 0.81 -13.59 13.07
N ASP A 11 -0.51 -13.51 13.12
CA ASP A 11 -1.44 -14.65 13.09
C ASP A 11 -1.70 -15.19 11.67
N SER A 12 -1.95 -14.28 10.72
CA SER A 12 -2.42 -14.62 9.37
C SER A 12 -1.37 -14.42 8.30
N GLY A 13 -0.26 -13.75 8.63
CA GLY A 13 0.74 -13.35 7.65
C GLY A 13 0.22 -12.36 6.61
N LYS A 14 -0.99 -11.77 6.76
CA LYS A 14 -1.55 -10.80 5.80
C LYS A 14 -0.80 -9.48 5.81
N SER A 15 -0.78 -8.77 4.67
CA SER A 15 -0.09 -7.49 4.56
C SER A 15 -0.86 -6.37 5.25
N VAL A 16 -0.25 -5.74 6.25
CA VAL A 16 -0.94 -4.74 7.09
C VAL A 16 -1.39 -3.54 6.26
N HIS A 17 -0.52 -3.02 5.38
CA HIS A 17 -0.85 -1.85 4.56
C HIS A 17 -1.92 -2.15 3.50
N ARG A 18 -1.96 -3.38 2.96
CA ARG A 18 -3.03 -3.79 2.04
C ARG A 18 -4.37 -3.87 2.77
N TRP A 19 -4.37 -4.52 3.93
CA TRP A 19 -5.57 -4.59 4.76
C TRP A 19 -6.09 -3.21 5.17
N LYS A 20 -5.21 -2.27 5.54
CA LYS A 20 -5.60 -0.88 5.83
C LYS A 20 -6.20 -0.19 4.60
N ALA A 21 -5.60 -0.36 3.42
CA ALA A 21 -6.15 0.19 2.18
C ALA A 21 -7.53 -0.39 1.82
N GLU A 22 -7.74 -1.70 2.03
CA GLU A 22 -9.04 -2.36 1.82
C GLU A 22 -10.11 -1.82 2.77
N LYS A 23 -9.76 -1.64 4.05
CA LYS A 23 -10.65 -1.02 5.04
C LYS A 23 -11.04 0.40 4.65
N LYS A 24 -10.09 1.21 4.18
CA LYS A 24 -10.37 2.56 3.66
C LYS A 24 -11.30 2.53 2.44
N LEU A 25 -11.11 1.58 1.53
CA LEU A 25 -11.93 1.45 0.32
C LEU A 25 -13.33 0.87 0.58
N GLY A 26 -13.55 0.24 1.74
CA GLY A 26 -14.77 -0.52 2.02
C GLY A 26 -14.92 -1.79 1.16
N ARG A 27 -13.84 -2.24 0.50
CA ARG A 27 -13.81 -3.45 -0.34
C ARG A 27 -12.41 -4.05 -0.41
N GLU A 28 -12.34 -5.30 -0.84
CA GLU A 28 -11.06 -5.95 -1.14
C GLU A 28 -10.35 -5.29 -2.34
N LEU A 29 -9.02 -5.40 -2.35
CA LEU A 29 -8.22 -4.96 -3.48
C LEU A 29 -8.47 -5.89 -4.66
N ARG A 30 -8.78 -5.32 -5.81
CA ARG A 30 -8.95 -6.04 -7.08
C ARG A 30 -7.60 -6.54 -7.58
N PRO A 31 -7.59 -7.61 -8.41
CA PRO A 31 -6.39 -8.03 -9.11
C PRO A 31 -5.74 -6.87 -9.86
N GLY A 32 -4.42 -6.70 -9.69
CA GLY A 32 -3.65 -5.61 -10.29
C GLY A 32 -3.57 -4.32 -9.47
N GLU A 33 -4.38 -4.15 -8.43
CA GLU A 33 -4.31 -2.98 -7.56
C GLU A 33 -3.08 -3.01 -6.63
N VAL A 34 -2.37 -1.88 -6.57
CA VAL A 34 -1.12 -1.71 -5.80
C VAL A 34 -1.27 -0.54 -4.83
N VAL A 35 -0.93 -0.77 -3.56
CA VAL A 35 -0.94 0.25 -2.52
C VAL A 35 0.37 1.03 -2.52
N HIS A 36 0.26 2.35 -2.45
CA HIS A 36 1.33 3.31 -2.44
C HIS A 36 1.34 4.09 -1.12
N HIS A 37 2.52 4.30 -0.55
CA HIS A 37 2.71 5.22 0.57
C HIS A 37 3.35 6.51 0.04
N LYS A 38 2.59 7.61 0.03
CA LYS A 38 3.05 8.90 -0.53
C LYS A 38 4.32 9.40 0.18
N ASN A 39 4.37 9.29 1.51
CA ASN A 39 5.51 9.70 2.33
C ASN A 39 6.59 8.61 2.50
N ARG A 40 6.44 7.45 1.85
CA ARG A 40 7.40 6.33 1.86
C ARG A 40 7.62 5.65 3.21
N LYS A 41 6.95 6.10 4.26
CA LYS A 41 7.01 5.48 5.58
C LYS A 41 6.09 4.26 5.59
N LYS A 42 6.67 3.07 5.46
CA LYS A 42 5.94 1.76 5.39
C LYS A 42 5.11 1.39 6.63
N THR A 43 5.20 2.20 7.69
CA THR A 43 4.45 2.08 8.94
C THR A 43 3.41 3.18 9.13
N ASP A 44 3.31 4.12 8.20
CA ASP A 44 2.29 5.16 8.21
C ASP A 44 1.10 4.72 7.35
N TYR A 45 0.04 4.31 8.03
CA TYR A 45 -1.20 3.82 7.43
C TYR A 45 -2.33 4.84 7.48
N SER A 46 -2.03 6.12 7.66
CA SER A 46 -3.04 7.18 7.58
C SER A 46 -3.73 7.17 6.22
N ASP A 47 -5.03 7.48 6.23
CA ASP A 47 -5.84 7.41 5.01
C ASP A 47 -5.28 8.34 3.93
N ASP A 48 -4.79 9.53 4.30
CA ASP A 48 -4.21 10.47 3.33
C ASP A 48 -2.89 9.99 2.74
N ASN A 49 -2.15 9.13 3.44
CA ASN A 49 -0.87 8.61 2.98
C ASN A 49 -1.02 7.39 2.07
N LEU A 50 -2.06 6.58 2.27
CA LEU A 50 -2.31 5.39 1.46
C LEU A 50 -3.14 5.72 0.21
N HIS A 51 -2.55 5.43 -0.94
CA HIS A 51 -3.23 5.51 -2.23
C HIS A 51 -3.21 4.17 -2.95
N VAL A 52 -4.31 3.80 -3.60
CA VAL A 52 -4.42 2.56 -4.38
C VAL A 52 -4.42 2.90 -5.85
N PHE A 53 -3.43 2.40 -6.57
CA PHE A 53 -3.35 2.50 -8.01
C PHE A 53 -3.91 1.24 -8.67
N GLY A 54 -4.58 1.39 -9.81
CA GLY A 54 -5.10 0.26 -10.60
C GLY A 54 -4.02 -0.55 -11.31
N SER A 55 -2.76 -0.10 -11.30
CA SER A 55 -1.65 -0.83 -11.92
C SER A 55 -0.29 -0.44 -11.33
N GLN A 56 0.66 -1.36 -11.46
CA GLN A 56 2.06 -1.12 -11.11
C GLN A 56 2.68 0.04 -11.91
N ARG A 57 2.26 0.25 -13.17
CA ARG A 57 2.73 1.36 -14.02
C ARG A 57 2.33 2.72 -13.45
N GLN A 58 1.09 2.87 -13.00
CA GLN A 58 0.62 4.10 -12.36
C GLN A 58 1.33 4.36 -11.04
N HIS A 59 1.50 3.31 -10.21
CA HIS A 59 2.27 3.37 -8.98
C HIS A 59 3.71 3.87 -9.21
N TRP A 60 4.40 3.35 -10.23
CA TRP A 60 5.75 3.80 -10.58
C TRP A 60 5.81 5.25 -11.04
N ARG A 61 4.80 5.73 -11.78
CA ARG A 61 4.74 7.15 -12.18
C ARG A 61 4.58 8.07 -10.97
N ALA A 62 3.81 7.66 -9.96
CA ALA A 62 3.64 8.43 -8.73
C ALA A 62 4.94 8.57 -7.95
N HIS A 63 5.76 7.51 -7.87
CA HIS A 63 7.07 7.59 -7.24
C HIS A 63 7.96 8.72 -7.81
N ARG A 64 7.94 8.94 -9.13
CA ARG A 64 8.68 10.04 -9.75
C ARG A 64 8.21 11.41 -9.25
N ARG A 65 6.90 11.59 -9.09
CA ARG A 65 6.31 12.85 -8.59
C ARG A 65 6.67 13.10 -7.13
N ASP A 66 6.67 12.05 -6.34
CA ASP A 66 6.94 12.16 -4.91
C ASP A 66 8.46 12.25 -4.61
N GLY A 67 9.31 12.40 -5.65
CA GLY A 67 10.75 12.63 -5.57
C GLY A 67 11.60 11.36 -5.39
N TRP A 68 11.27 10.29 -6.12
CA TRP A 68 12.00 8.99 -6.07
C TRP A 68 12.83 8.85 -7.33
#